data_AF-A0A528KE85-F1
#
_entry.id   AF-A0A528KE85-F1
#
_cell.length_a   1.000
_cell.length_b   1.000
_cell.length_c   1.000
_cell.angle_alpha   90.00
_cell.angle_beta   90.00
_cell.angle_gamma   90.00
#
_symmetry.space_group_name_H-M   'P 1'
#
loop_
_entity.id
_entity.type
_entity.pdbx_description
1 polymer ?
#
loop_
_entity_poly.entity_id
_entity_poly.type
_entity_poly.pdbx_seq_one_letter_code
_entity_poly.pdbx_strand_id
1 'polypeptide(L)'
;IGEAQSRVIAAQASYDALVASGVNGANPDPAVSAALAALRDKANSLRQQIDSQSMTFGPRHPTIVRLRTEFETVSSQLRAEFSRTVGTAKANLDKANASLASLSAKMNDLKNNVFTDSESQVALRELERDAASRRAVYESFLSRARQITEREQIDTTNVQVISTAVPPKGRSWPPRTPLMAGLGAFAGFALGMLLAIAMGIVRDMRQPTNRSGIDVSRA
;
A
#
# COMPACT_ATOMS: atom_id res chain seq x y z
N ILE A 1 -25.11 8.29 -13.47
CA ILE A 1 -25.47 7.30 -14.53
C ILE A 1 -26.83 6.66 -14.27
N GLY A 2 -27.10 6.13 -13.07
CA GLY A 2 -28.39 5.47 -12.76
C GLY A 2 -29.63 6.33 -13.04
N GLU A 3 -29.60 7.62 -12.74
CA GLU A 3 -30.72 8.53 -13.08
C GLU A 3 -30.91 8.67 -14.60
N ALA A 4 -29.82 8.78 -15.37
CA ALA A 4 -29.88 8.87 -16.83
C ALA A 4 -30.40 7.57 -17.45
N GLN A 5 -30.01 6.41 -16.92
CA GLN A 5 -30.55 5.11 -17.33
C GLN A 5 -32.05 4.99 -17.01
N SER A 6 -32.47 5.42 -15.81
CA SER A 6 -33.87 5.46 -15.42
C SER A 6 -34.70 6.34 -16.37
N ARG A 7 -34.17 7.52 -16.75
CA ARG A 7 -34.81 8.40 -17.74
C ARG A 7 -34.95 7.74 -19.12
N VAL A 8 -33.93 7.02 -19.58
CA VAL A 8 -34.00 6.24 -20.83
C VAL A 8 -35.07 5.16 -20.75
N ILE A 9 -35.11 4.38 -19.67
CA ILE A 9 -36.09 3.32 -19.47
C ILE A 9 -37.50 3.89 -19.44
N ALA A 10 -37.72 4.99 -18.72
CA ALA A 10 -39.02 5.65 -18.67
C ALA A 10 -39.44 6.21 -20.05
N ALA A 11 -38.51 6.81 -20.79
CA ALA A 11 -38.76 7.31 -22.13
C ALA A 11 -39.05 6.18 -23.14
N GLN A 12 -38.33 5.06 -23.03
CA GLN A 12 -38.57 3.85 -23.83
C GLN A 12 -39.93 3.24 -23.53
N ALA A 13 -40.24 3.04 -22.24
CA ALA A 13 -41.52 2.47 -21.82
C ALA A 13 -42.73 3.33 -22.25
N SER A 14 -42.61 4.65 -22.16
CA SER A 14 -43.66 5.57 -22.62
C SER A 14 -43.81 5.58 -24.14
N TYR A 15 -42.72 5.51 -24.90
CA TYR A 15 -42.75 5.36 -26.36
C TYR A 15 -43.39 4.03 -26.79
N ASP A 16 -42.95 2.91 -26.20
CA ASP A 16 -43.47 1.58 -26.54
C ASP A 16 -44.95 1.45 -26.16
N ALA A 17 -45.34 1.97 -25.00
CA ALA A 17 -46.74 2.03 -24.59
C ALA A 17 -47.59 2.83 -25.60
N LEU A 18 -47.09 3.99 -26.07
CA LEU A 18 -47.78 4.82 -27.05
C LEU A 18 -47.92 4.12 -28.42
N VAL A 19 -46.87 3.45 -28.88
CA VAL A 19 -46.90 2.71 -30.16
C VAL A 19 -47.83 1.49 -30.07
N ALA A 20 -47.79 0.74 -28.96
CA ALA A 20 -48.65 -0.41 -28.73
C ALA A 20 -50.13 -0.04 -28.57
N SER A 21 -50.40 1.07 -27.88
CA SER A 21 -51.73 1.62 -27.63
C SER A 21 -52.42 2.12 -28.92
N GLY A 22 -51.62 2.61 -29.87
CA GLY A 22 -52.11 3.08 -31.17
C GLY A 22 -53.06 4.28 -31.07
N VAL A 23 -53.71 4.61 -32.19
CA VAL A 23 -54.56 5.81 -32.31
C VAL A 23 -55.78 5.79 -31.38
N ASN A 24 -56.16 4.64 -30.82
CA ASN A 24 -57.37 4.50 -29.98
C ASN A 24 -57.11 4.21 -28.50
N GLY A 25 -55.88 3.89 -28.09
CA GLY A 25 -55.62 3.52 -26.71
C GLY A 25 -55.23 4.69 -25.79
N ALA A 26 -55.14 4.41 -24.50
CA ALA A 26 -54.80 5.39 -23.47
C ALA A 26 -53.32 5.80 -23.54
N ASN A 27 -53.04 7.09 -23.32
CA ASN A 27 -51.70 7.66 -23.37
C ASN A 27 -51.21 8.05 -21.96
N PRO A 28 -49.93 7.83 -21.65
CA PRO A 28 -49.36 8.11 -20.34
C PRO A 28 -49.07 9.61 -20.06
N ASP A 29 -48.95 10.45 -21.09
CA ASP A 29 -48.69 11.90 -20.92
C ASP A 29 -50.02 12.68 -20.74
N PRO A 30 -50.27 13.34 -19.59
CA PRO A 30 -51.56 13.95 -19.27
C PRO A 30 -51.95 15.11 -20.20
N ALA A 31 -50.99 15.94 -20.64
CA ALA A 31 -51.30 17.09 -21.49
C ALA A 31 -51.64 16.66 -22.92
N VAL A 32 -50.85 15.71 -23.45
CA VAL A 32 -51.07 15.17 -24.80
C VAL A 32 -52.28 14.23 -24.83
N SER A 33 -52.52 13.52 -23.73
CA SER A 33 -53.72 12.69 -23.54
C SER A 33 -55.00 13.52 -23.63
N ALA A 34 -55.03 14.76 -23.11
CA ALA A 34 -56.21 15.62 -23.17
C ALA A 34 -56.64 16.01 -24.59
N ALA A 35 -55.68 16.40 -25.45
CA ALA A 35 -55.98 16.78 -26.84
C ALA A 35 -56.45 15.59 -27.69
N LEU A 36 -55.78 14.44 -27.55
CA LEU A 36 -56.16 13.20 -28.24
C LEU A 36 -57.50 12.65 -27.72
N ALA A 37 -57.76 12.75 -26.42
CA ALA A 37 -59.05 12.38 -25.83
C ALA A 37 -60.18 13.24 -26.39
N ALA A 38 -60.02 14.57 -26.44
CA ALA A 38 -61.02 15.47 -27.00
C ALA A 38 -61.33 15.17 -28.48
N LEU A 39 -60.31 14.88 -29.30
CA LEU A 39 -60.51 14.48 -30.70
C LEU A 39 -61.22 13.12 -30.83
N ARG A 40 -60.92 12.16 -29.96
CA ARG A 40 -61.62 10.85 -29.91
C ARG A 40 -63.07 11.02 -29.51
N ASP A 41 -63.36 11.83 -28.49
CA ASP A 41 -64.73 12.10 -28.04
C ASP A 41 -65.53 12.79 -29.15
N LYS A 42 -64.93 13.75 -29.86
CA LYS A 42 -65.55 14.36 -31.05
C LYS A 42 -65.82 13.32 -32.15
N ALA A 43 -64.87 12.45 -32.47
CA ALA A 43 -65.07 11.39 -33.45
C ALA A 43 -66.19 10.40 -33.05
N ASN A 44 -66.23 10.01 -31.77
CA ASN A 44 -67.24 9.11 -31.23
C ASN A 44 -68.64 9.74 -31.26
N SER A 45 -68.76 11.01 -30.89
CA SER A 45 -70.04 11.73 -30.96
C SER A 45 -70.55 11.89 -32.40
N LEU A 46 -69.66 12.21 -33.36
CA LEU A 46 -70.01 12.27 -34.78
C LEU A 46 -70.45 10.90 -35.30
N ARG A 47 -69.77 9.83 -34.89
CA ARG A 47 -70.16 8.46 -35.24
C ARG A 47 -71.55 8.10 -34.71
N GLN A 48 -71.84 8.40 -33.45
CA GLN A 48 -73.17 8.20 -32.87
C GLN A 48 -74.26 9.03 -33.60
N GLN A 49 -73.95 10.25 -34.01
CA GLN A 49 -74.86 11.09 -34.80
C GLN A 49 -75.10 10.50 -36.21
N ILE A 50 -74.05 10.00 -36.87
CA ILE A 50 -74.18 9.31 -38.16
C ILE A 50 -75.07 8.08 -38.00
N ASP A 51 -74.83 7.24 -36.99
CA ASP A 51 -75.55 5.99 -36.79
C ASP A 51 -77.05 6.25 -36.50
N SER A 52 -77.36 7.19 -35.61
CA SER A 52 -78.75 7.56 -35.27
C SER A 52 -79.50 8.21 -36.45
N GLN A 53 -78.88 9.16 -37.15
CA GLN A 53 -79.53 9.83 -38.28
C GLN A 53 -79.61 8.94 -39.54
N SER A 54 -78.71 7.98 -39.70
CA SER A 54 -78.75 7.03 -40.83
C SER A 54 -79.96 6.11 -40.75
N MET A 55 -80.46 5.82 -39.54
CA MET A 55 -81.70 5.06 -39.34
C MET A 55 -82.94 5.84 -39.79
N THR A 56 -82.91 7.18 -39.73
CA THR A 56 -84.05 8.04 -40.10
C THR A 56 -84.02 8.51 -41.55
N PHE A 57 -82.87 9.00 -42.03
CA PHE A 57 -82.78 9.69 -43.33
C PHE A 57 -82.15 8.82 -44.44
N GLY A 58 -81.59 7.67 -44.10
CA GLY A 58 -80.90 6.79 -45.04
C GLY A 58 -79.50 7.28 -45.46
N PRO A 59 -78.69 6.42 -46.14
CA PRO A 59 -77.26 6.66 -46.31
C PRO A 59 -76.86 7.79 -47.27
N ARG A 60 -77.76 8.18 -48.19
CA ARG A 60 -77.49 9.18 -49.26
C ARG A 60 -77.98 10.58 -48.93
N HIS A 61 -78.54 10.81 -47.74
CA HIS A 61 -79.07 12.12 -47.35
C HIS A 61 -77.94 13.16 -47.20
N PRO A 62 -78.11 14.42 -47.66
CA PRO A 62 -77.07 15.45 -47.58
C PRO A 62 -76.49 15.67 -46.17
N THR A 63 -77.32 15.58 -45.13
CA THR A 63 -76.88 15.69 -43.73
C THR A 63 -75.92 14.57 -43.33
N ILE A 64 -76.17 13.34 -43.77
CA ILE A 64 -75.29 12.19 -43.48
C ILE A 64 -73.96 12.34 -44.21
N VAL A 65 -73.99 12.81 -45.46
CA VAL A 65 -72.77 13.10 -46.22
C VAL A 65 -71.93 14.15 -45.49
N ARG A 66 -72.54 15.24 -45.02
CA ARG A 66 -71.84 16.28 -44.24
C ARG A 66 -71.20 15.73 -42.96
N LEU A 67 -71.96 14.95 -42.18
CA LEU A 67 -71.46 14.35 -40.93
C LEU A 67 -70.32 13.36 -41.19
N ARG A 68 -70.39 12.56 -42.26
CA ARG A 68 -69.30 11.66 -42.67
C ARG A 68 -68.03 12.43 -43.05
N THR A 69 -68.15 13.52 -43.80
CA THR A 69 -67.00 14.39 -44.13
C THR A 69 -66.39 15.02 -42.88
N GLU A 70 -67.21 15.46 -41.92
CA GLU A 70 -66.71 15.98 -40.65
C GLU A 70 -66.01 14.89 -39.83
N PHE A 71 -66.58 13.68 -39.78
CA PHE A 71 -65.97 12.52 -39.12
C PHE A 71 -64.63 12.15 -39.74
N GLU A 72 -64.51 12.15 -41.07
CA GLU A 72 -63.25 11.89 -41.77
C GLU A 72 -62.20 12.96 -41.46
N THR A 73 -62.60 14.23 -41.43
CA THR A 73 -61.73 15.36 -41.08
C THR A 73 -61.21 15.26 -39.64
N VAL A 74 -62.09 14.97 -38.68
CA VAL A 74 -61.68 14.77 -37.28
C VAL A 74 -60.80 13.52 -37.15
N SER A 75 -61.10 12.45 -37.90
CA SER A 75 -60.30 11.23 -37.91
C SER A 75 -58.90 11.46 -38.51
N SER A 76 -58.76 12.29 -39.55
CA SER A 76 -57.45 12.64 -40.09
C SER A 76 -56.65 13.52 -39.13
N GLN A 77 -57.31 14.48 -38.47
CA GLN A 77 -56.69 15.29 -37.41
C GLN A 77 -56.21 14.42 -36.23
N LEU A 78 -57.02 13.45 -35.81
CA LEU A 78 -56.65 12.50 -34.76
C LEU A 78 -55.39 11.69 -35.12
N ARG A 79 -55.30 11.18 -36.35
CA ARG A 79 -54.11 10.44 -36.82
C ARG A 79 -52.87 11.34 -36.93
N ALA A 80 -53.04 12.58 -37.39
CA ALA A 80 -51.95 13.54 -37.49
C ALA A 80 -51.41 13.90 -36.10
N GLU A 81 -52.30 14.17 -35.13
CA GLU A 81 -51.89 14.50 -33.76
C GLU A 81 -51.27 13.30 -33.04
N PHE A 82 -51.78 12.09 -33.29
CA PHE A 82 -51.16 10.86 -32.80
C PHE A 82 -49.74 10.68 -33.37
N SER A 83 -49.56 10.86 -34.68
CA SER A 83 -48.24 10.76 -35.32
C SER A 83 -47.26 11.81 -34.76
N ARG A 84 -47.73 13.05 -34.57
CA ARG A 84 -46.95 14.12 -33.92
C ARG A 84 -46.53 13.75 -32.50
N THR A 85 -47.44 13.15 -31.73
CA THR A 85 -47.18 12.69 -30.37
C THR A 85 -46.11 11.60 -30.35
N VAL A 86 -46.23 10.60 -31.23
CA VAL A 86 -45.22 9.52 -31.39
C VAL A 86 -43.87 10.10 -31.78
N GLY A 87 -43.83 11.07 -32.69
CA GLY A 87 -42.61 11.76 -33.08
C GLY A 87 -41.96 12.50 -31.90
N THR A 88 -42.77 13.15 -31.07
CA THR A 88 -42.28 13.87 -29.87
C THR A 88 -41.75 12.89 -28.81
N ALA A 89 -42.44 11.78 -28.57
CA ALA A 89 -41.99 10.72 -27.66
C ALA A 89 -40.67 10.11 -28.14
N LYS A 90 -40.54 9.83 -29.45
CA LYS A 90 -39.28 9.35 -30.04
C LYS A 90 -38.13 10.36 -29.87
N ALA A 91 -38.38 11.64 -30.15
CA ALA A 91 -37.37 12.67 -29.95
C ALA A 91 -36.91 12.78 -28.49
N ASN A 92 -37.82 12.62 -27.52
CA ASN A 92 -37.48 12.60 -26.09
C ASN A 92 -36.63 11.38 -25.71
N LEU A 93 -36.93 10.21 -26.27
CA LEU A 93 -36.15 8.98 -26.11
C LEU A 93 -34.74 9.15 -26.69
N ASP A 94 -34.62 9.66 -27.91
CA ASP A 94 -33.33 9.92 -28.57
C ASP A 94 -32.48 10.90 -27.76
N LYS A 95 -33.10 11.96 -27.22
CA LYS A 95 -32.44 12.91 -26.32
C LYS A 95 -31.96 12.27 -25.03
N ALA A 96 -32.76 11.39 -24.42
CA ALA A 96 -32.37 10.66 -23.21
C ALA A 96 -31.17 9.73 -23.49
N ASN A 97 -31.20 9.01 -24.61
CA ASN A 97 -30.11 8.15 -25.05
C ASN A 97 -28.82 8.92 -25.32
N ALA A 98 -28.91 10.06 -26.03
CA ALA A 98 -27.76 10.92 -26.29
C ALA A 98 -27.15 11.46 -24.99
N SER A 99 -27.99 11.83 -24.01
CA SER A 99 -27.54 12.27 -22.69
C SER A 99 -26.81 11.14 -21.93
N LEU A 100 -27.36 9.92 -21.96
CA LEU A 100 -26.73 8.74 -21.35
C LEU A 100 -25.37 8.43 -22.00
N ALA A 101 -25.30 8.44 -23.33
CA ALA A 101 -24.07 8.21 -24.08
C ALA A 101 -22.99 9.26 -23.76
N SER A 102 -23.37 10.55 -23.74
CA SER A 102 -22.46 11.64 -23.37
C SER A 102 -21.94 11.50 -21.93
N LEU A 103 -22.81 11.15 -20.99
CA LEU A 103 -22.42 10.96 -19.60
C LEU A 103 -21.49 9.74 -19.44
N SER A 104 -21.75 8.66 -20.17
CA SER A 104 -20.90 7.47 -20.17
C SER A 104 -19.52 7.76 -20.76
N ALA A 105 -19.45 8.53 -21.87
CA ALA A 105 -18.19 8.94 -22.46
C ALA A 105 -17.37 9.78 -21.48
N LYS A 106 -17.97 10.82 -20.89
CA LYS A 106 -17.31 11.65 -19.86
C LYS A 106 -16.80 10.84 -18.68
N MET A 107 -17.54 9.83 -18.24
CA MET A 107 -17.11 8.97 -17.13
C MET A 107 -15.91 8.10 -17.51
N ASN A 108 -15.88 7.57 -18.74
CA ASN A 108 -14.72 6.83 -19.24
C ASN A 108 -13.48 7.73 -19.37
N ASP A 109 -13.65 8.95 -19.87
CA ASP A 109 -12.56 9.93 -19.97
C ASP A 109 -12.01 10.28 -18.58
N LEU A 110 -12.89 10.56 -17.61
CA LEU A 110 -12.48 10.85 -16.24
C LEU A 110 -11.74 9.68 -15.59
N LYS A 111 -12.21 8.45 -15.83
CA LYS A 111 -11.56 7.23 -15.34
C LYS A 111 -10.15 7.08 -15.93
N ASN A 112 -9.98 7.30 -17.24
CA ASN A 112 -8.68 7.26 -17.88
C ASN A 112 -7.74 8.34 -17.33
N ASN A 113 -8.23 9.57 -17.17
CA ASN A 113 -7.45 10.68 -16.61
C ASN A 113 -6.98 10.39 -15.17
N VAL A 114 -7.82 9.75 -14.34
CA VAL A 114 -7.45 9.35 -12.97
C VAL A 114 -6.34 8.29 -12.97
N PHE A 115 -6.38 7.33 -13.91
CA PHE A 115 -5.31 6.34 -14.03
C PHE A 115 -3.98 6.98 -14.46
N THR A 116 -4.00 7.86 -15.46
CA THR A 116 -2.80 8.55 -15.93
C THR A 116 -2.21 9.49 -14.87
N ASP A 117 -3.07 10.16 -14.08
CA ASP A 117 -2.64 11.01 -12.98
C ASP A 117 -1.99 10.17 -11.86
N SER A 118 -2.58 9.02 -11.54
CA SER A 118 -2.03 8.10 -10.54
C SER A 118 -0.64 7.57 -10.92
N GLU A 119 -0.45 7.20 -12.19
CA GLU A 119 0.85 6.78 -12.72
C GLU A 119 1.88 7.92 -12.65
N SER A 120 1.47 9.13 -13.04
CA SER A 120 2.31 10.33 -12.97
C SER A 120 2.73 10.67 -11.54
N GLN A 121 1.82 10.54 -10.57
CA GLN A 121 2.14 10.73 -9.14
C GLN A 121 3.10 9.67 -8.59
N VAL A 122 3.02 8.42 -9.06
CA VAL A 122 3.98 7.38 -8.69
C VAL A 122 5.35 7.70 -9.25
N ALA A 123 5.44 8.06 -10.54
CA ALA A 123 6.70 8.47 -11.17
C ALA A 123 7.32 9.70 -10.48
N LEU A 124 6.49 10.69 -10.11
CA LEU A 124 6.94 11.86 -9.34
C LEU A 124 7.55 11.45 -7.99
N ARG A 125 6.87 10.59 -7.21
CA ARG A 125 7.37 10.10 -5.92
C ARG A 125 8.67 9.32 -6.06
N GLU A 126 8.84 8.57 -7.15
CA GLU A 126 10.09 7.86 -7.44
C GLU A 126 11.24 8.82 -7.73
N LEU A 127 11.02 9.83 -8.58
CA LEU A 127 11.99 10.89 -8.88
C LEU A 127 12.38 11.69 -7.63
N GLU A 128 11.41 12.04 -6.79
CA GLU A 128 11.66 12.72 -5.51
C GLU A 128 12.50 11.86 -4.57
N ARG A 129 12.23 10.54 -4.52
CA ARG A 129 13.00 9.61 -3.70
C ARG A 129 14.44 9.43 -4.21
N ASP A 130 14.65 9.37 -5.52
CA ASP A 130 16.00 9.32 -6.11
C ASP A 130 16.76 10.63 -5.82
N ALA A 131 16.11 11.78 -6.00
CA ALA A 131 16.69 13.08 -5.66
C ALA A 131 17.06 13.18 -4.18
N ALA A 132 16.19 12.72 -3.27
CA ALA A 132 16.45 12.69 -1.83
C ALA A 132 17.61 11.75 -1.48
N SER A 133 17.69 10.57 -2.10
CA SER A 133 18.79 9.62 -1.91
C SER A 133 20.13 10.21 -2.35
N ARG A 134 20.19 10.79 -3.56
CA ARG A 134 21.40 11.47 -4.07
C ARG A 134 21.83 12.61 -3.18
N ARG A 135 20.87 13.39 -2.67
CA ARG A 135 21.14 14.49 -1.74
C ARG A 135 21.72 13.96 -0.42
N ALA A 136 21.14 12.91 0.16
CA ALA A 136 21.66 12.31 1.39
C ALA A 136 23.09 11.77 1.22
N VAL A 137 23.37 11.11 0.08
CA VAL A 137 24.73 10.66 -0.26
C VAL A 137 25.69 11.85 -0.38
N TYR A 138 25.31 12.90 -1.11
CA TYR A 138 26.13 14.10 -1.25
C TYR A 138 26.41 14.78 0.10
N GLU A 139 25.39 14.93 0.95
CA GLU A 139 25.53 15.47 2.31
C GLU A 139 26.47 14.61 3.17
N SER A 140 26.38 13.28 3.05
CA SER A 140 27.30 12.35 3.74
C SER A 140 28.75 12.49 3.27
N PHE A 141 28.99 12.68 1.96
CA PHE A 141 30.31 12.93 1.40
C PHE A 141 30.88 14.26 1.88
N LEU A 142 30.07 15.31 1.87
CA LEU A 142 30.46 16.63 2.34
C LEU A 142 30.82 16.61 3.85
N SER A 143 30.04 15.88 4.64
CA SER A 143 30.31 15.66 6.07
C SER A 143 31.62 14.89 6.28
N ARG A 144 31.83 13.80 5.53
CA ARG A 144 33.06 13.00 5.58
C ARG A 144 34.29 13.83 5.18
N ALA A 145 34.17 14.65 4.14
CA ALA A 145 35.24 15.54 3.70
C ALA A 145 35.62 16.54 4.80
N ARG A 146 34.64 17.19 5.44
CA ARG A 146 34.88 18.09 6.59
C ARG A 146 35.57 17.38 7.74
N GLN A 147 35.14 16.17 8.11
CA GLN A 147 35.78 15.36 9.15
C GLN A 147 37.24 15.02 8.81
N ILE A 148 37.56 14.76 7.55
CA ILE A 148 38.94 14.49 7.11
C ILE A 148 39.79 15.76 7.20
N THR A 149 39.29 16.90 6.70
CA THR A 149 40.01 18.19 6.76
C THR A 149 40.29 18.63 8.20
N GLU A 150 39.32 18.49 9.11
CA GLU A 150 39.52 18.75 10.54
C GLU A 150 40.57 17.81 11.16
N ARG A 151 40.62 16.55 10.71
CA ARG A 151 41.59 15.56 11.19
C ARG A 151 43.01 15.79 10.66
N GLU A 152 43.18 16.24 9.41
CA GLU A 152 44.47 16.68 8.86
C GLU A 152 44.99 17.93 9.58
N GLN A 153 44.10 18.84 10.00
CA GLN A 153 44.51 19.97 10.85
C GLN A 153 45.02 19.53 12.23
N ILE A 154 44.66 18.32 12.67
CA ILE A 154 45.13 17.67 13.90
C ILE A 154 46.33 16.74 13.61
N ASP A 155 46.89 16.72 12.39
CA ASP A 155 48.03 15.84 12.09
C ASP A 155 49.20 16.11 13.03
N THR A 156 49.53 15.05 13.76
CA THR A 156 50.30 15.00 14.98
C THR A 156 51.79 14.98 14.68
N THR A 157 52.30 15.98 13.96
CA THR A 157 53.78 16.17 13.79
C THR A 157 54.43 16.73 15.06
N ASN A 158 53.89 16.37 16.23
CA ASN A 158 54.49 16.65 17.54
C ASN A 158 54.46 15.37 18.39
N VAL A 159 55.06 14.30 17.86
CA VAL A 159 55.41 13.13 18.67
C VAL A 159 56.64 13.48 19.50
N GLN A 160 56.43 14.02 20.69
CA GLN A 160 57.51 14.23 21.66
C GLN A 160 57.58 13.01 22.58
N VAL A 161 58.74 12.36 22.62
CA VAL A 161 59.00 11.26 23.56
C VAL A 161 59.12 11.85 24.96
N ILE A 162 58.04 11.78 25.75
CA ILE A 162 57.98 12.38 27.10
C ILE A 162 58.88 11.61 28.09
N SER A 163 59.14 10.32 27.87
CA SER A 163 60.23 9.62 28.56
C SER A 163 60.65 8.34 27.84
N THR A 164 61.95 8.06 27.85
CA THR A 164 62.50 6.75 27.48
C THR A 164 62.15 5.73 28.57
N ALA A 165 61.70 4.54 28.17
CA ALA A 165 61.33 3.46 29.09
C ALA A 165 62.48 3.17 30.09
N VAL A 166 62.23 3.42 31.38
CA VAL A 166 63.20 3.15 32.45
C VAL A 166 63.17 1.64 32.74
N PRO A 167 64.27 0.90 32.52
CA PRO A 167 64.32 -0.51 32.87
C PRO A 167 64.14 -0.68 34.39
N PRO A 168 63.34 -1.67 34.85
CA PRO A 168 63.05 -1.85 36.26
C PRO A 168 64.35 -2.06 37.05
N LYS A 169 64.59 -1.21 38.07
CA LYS A 169 65.83 -1.19 38.88
C LYS A 169 66.04 -2.42 39.79
N GLY A 170 65.26 -3.48 39.61
CA GLY A 170 65.42 -4.73 40.37
C GLY A 170 64.29 -5.71 40.11
N ARG A 171 64.62 -7.01 40.19
CA ARG A 171 63.68 -8.11 40.02
C ARG A 171 62.70 -8.14 41.21
N SER A 172 61.40 -7.94 40.95
CA SER A 172 60.34 -7.90 41.97
C SER A 172 60.04 -9.27 42.61
N TRP A 173 60.52 -10.38 42.05
CA TRP A 173 60.25 -11.75 42.50
C TRP A 173 61.16 -12.75 41.74
N PRO A 174 61.76 -13.84 42.29
CA PRO A 174 61.88 -14.36 43.68
C PRO A 174 63.11 -13.83 44.46
N PRO A 175 63.24 -14.10 45.79
CA PRO A 175 64.29 -13.53 46.67
C PRO A 175 65.73 -13.84 46.24
N ARG A 176 66.67 -12.97 46.65
CA ARG A 176 68.08 -12.99 46.28
C ARG A 176 68.69 -14.40 46.45
N THR A 177 69.31 -14.91 45.39
CA THR A 177 70.05 -16.18 45.34
C THR A 177 70.98 -16.45 46.53
N PRO A 178 71.73 -15.48 47.10
CA PRO A 178 72.56 -15.74 48.29
C PRO A 178 71.77 -16.10 49.55
N LEU A 179 70.54 -15.62 49.71
CA LEU A 179 69.72 -15.93 50.88
C LEU A 179 69.28 -17.40 50.89
N MET A 180 68.87 -17.90 49.72
CA MET A 180 68.48 -19.32 49.55
C MET A 180 69.68 -20.25 49.68
N ALA A 181 70.85 -19.85 49.16
CA ALA A 181 72.09 -20.60 49.33
C ALA A 181 72.52 -20.68 50.81
N GLY A 182 72.42 -19.58 51.56
CA GLY A 182 72.74 -19.53 52.99
C GLY A 182 71.83 -20.43 53.84
N LEU A 183 70.52 -20.38 53.61
CA LEU A 183 69.56 -21.25 54.31
C LEU A 183 69.77 -22.74 53.97
N GLY A 184 70.03 -23.07 52.71
CA GLY A 184 70.30 -24.44 52.29
C GLY A 184 71.60 -25.00 52.90
N ALA A 185 72.66 -24.20 52.93
CA ALA A 185 73.93 -24.59 53.54
C ALA A 185 73.79 -24.84 55.05
N PHE A 186 73.05 -23.97 55.77
CA PHE A 186 72.84 -24.12 57.20
C PHE A 186 71.98 -25.35 57.54
N ALA A 187 70.88 -25.54 56.82
CA ALA A 187 70.01 -26.71 56.99
C ALA A 187 70.74 -28.03 56.65
N GLY A 188 71.53 -28.03 55.56
CA GLY A 188 72.33 -29.19 55.16
C GLY A 188 73.41 -29.54 56.18
N PHE A 189 74.11 -28.55 56.72
CA PHE A 189 75.13 -28.77 57.76
C PHE A 189 74.51 -29.32 59.05
N ALA A 190 73.39 -28.76 59.51
CA ALA A 190 72.70 -29.22 60.71
C ALA A 190 72.23 -30.69 60.58
N LEU A 191 71.65 -31.05 59.44
CA LEU A 191 71.23 -32.43 59.15
C LEU A 191 72.42 -33.39 59.04
N GLY A 192 73.50 -32.97 58.40
CA GLY A 192 74.73 -33.76 58.28
C GLY A 192 75.37 -34.06 59.63
N MET A 193 75.39 -33.07 60.54
CA MET A 193 75.95 -33.22 61.89
C MET A 193 75.11 -34.19 62.73
N LEU A 194 73.77 -34.09 62.65
CA LEU A 194 72.84 -35.04 63.30
C LEU A 194 73.06 -36.48 62.83
N LEU A 195 73.19 -36.69 61.52
CA LEU A 195 73.44 -38.02 60.95
C LEU A 195 74.81 -38.58 61.35
N ALA A 196 75.86 -37.74 61.40
CA ALA A 196 77.19 -38.16 61.82
C ALA A 196 77.20 -38.63 63.29
N ILE A 197 76.54 -37.90 64.18
CA ILE A 197 76.40 -38.27 65.60
C ILE A 197 75.61 -39.59 65.73
N ALA A 198 74.48 -39.71 65.02
CA ALA A 198 73.68 -40.92 65.04
C ALA A 198 74.47 -42.15 64.56
N MET A 199 75.23 -42.03 63.46
CA MET A 199 76.08 -43.12 62.97
C MET A 199 77.26 -43.43 63.90
N GLY A 200 77.84 -42.42 64.56
CA GLY A 200 78.91 -42.60 65.54
C GLY A 200 78.44 -43.44 66.73
N ILE A 201 77.29 -43.09 67.31
CA ILE A 201 76.70 -43.82 68.45
C ILE A 201 76.38 -45.27 68.07
N VAL A 202 75.80 -45.50 66.88
CA VAL A 202 75.49 -46.86 66.40
C VAL A 202 76.76 -47.69 66.17
N ARG A 203 77.87 -47.05 65.76
CA ARG A 203 79.14 -47.75 65.50
C ARG A 203 79.92 -48.04 66.78
N ASP A 204 79.82 -47.18 67.79
CA ASP A 204 80.41 -47.38 69.11
C ASP A 204 79.68 -48.48 69.91
N MET A 205 78.35 -48.54 69.80
CA MET A 205 77.54 -49.63 70.38
C MET A 205 77.76 -51.02 69.72
N ARG A 206 78.63 -51.13 68.70
CA ARG A 206 78.93 -52.39 68.00
C ARG A 206 80.20 -53.11 68.43
N GLN A 207 81.05 -52.61 69.33
CA GLN A 207 82.36 -53.26 69.53
C GLN A 207 82.72 -53.55 71.00
N PRO A 208 82.77 -54.83 71.44
CA PRO A 208 83.52 -55.19 72.63
C PRO A 208 84.99 -54.86 72.42
N THR A 209 85.54 -54.10 73.36
CA THR A 209 86.93 -53.68 73.43
C THR A 209 87.86 -54.88 73.60
N ASN A 210 88.53 -55.27 72.53
CA ASN A 210 89.70 -56.12 72.60
C ASN A 210 90.77 -55.59 71.65
N ARG A 211 91.88 -55.12 72.24
CA ARG A 211 93.25 -55.53 71.91
C ARG A 211 94.22 -54.52 72.51
N SER A 212 95.14 -55.02 73.33
CA SER A 212 96.54 -55.16 72.90
C SER A 212 97.37 -55.60 74.10
N GLY A 213 97.81 -56.85 74.07
CA GLY A 213 99.04 -57.20 74.74
C GLY A 213 100.24 -56.84 73.86
N ILE A 214 101.37 -56.70 74.54
CA ILE A 214 102.71 -57.20 74.16
C ILE A 214 103.74 -56.15 73.68
N ASP A 215 104.83 -56.14 74.47
CA ASP A 215 106.27 -55.83 74.25
C ASP A 215 106.68 -54.44 73.78
N VAL A 216 107.50 -53.64 74.50
CA VAL A 216 108.82 -53.87 75.13
C VAL A 216 109.92 -54.28 74.13
N SER A 217 110.73 -53.32 73.68
CA SER A 217 112.16 -53.53 73.38
C SER A 217 112.93 -52.23 73.07
N ARG A 218 113.65 -51.77 74.11
CA ARG A 218 115.06 -51.32 74.16
C ARG A 218 115.57 -50.11 73.35
N ALA A 219 116.08 -49.12 74.08
CA ALA A 219 117.48 -48.68 74.12
C ALA A 219 117.75 -47.93 75.44
#